data_AF-A0A221K644-F1
#
_entry.id   AF-A0A221K644-F1
#
_cell.length_a   1.000
_cell.length_b   1.000
_cell.length_c   1.000
_cell.angle_alpha   90.00
_cell.angle_beta   90.00
_cell.angle_gamma   90.00
#
_symmetry.space_group_name_H-M   'P 1'
#
loop_
_entity.id
_entity.type
_entity.pdbx_description
1 polymer ?
#
loop_
_entity_poly.entity_id
_entity_poly.type
_entity_poly.pdbx_seq_one_letter_code
_entity_poly.pdbx_strand_id
1 'polypeptide(L)'
;MRRPDFDDPDLPLSDLFARRPETAVAFLDRRMLCPGCPIAPFHTIADACVEYSLEEAAFREDVKSRIAASEPVSPVPRSARRGRADR
;
A
#
# COMPACT_ATOMS: atom_id res chain seq x y z
N MET A 1 -12.57 13.37 -5.28
CA MET A 1 -11.27 12.67 -5.26
C MET A 1 -11.22 11.73 -6.46
N ARG A 2 -10.19 11.82 -7.32
CA ARG A 2 -10.01 10.83 -8.39
C ARG A 2 -9.88 9.44 -7.78
N ARG A 3 -10.52 8.43 -8.38
CA ARG A 3 -10.17 7.03 -8.12
C ARG A 3 -8.68 6.89 -8.44
N PRO A 4 -7.88 6.23 -7.60
CA PRO A 4 -6.48 6.02 -7.95
C PRO A 4 -6.48 5.08 -9.14
N ASP A 5 -5.58 5.37 -10.04
CA ASP A 5 -5.24 4.40 -11.04
C ASP A 5 -4.22 3.45 -10.40
N PHE A 6 -4.60 2.18 -10.22
CA PHE A 6 -3.71 1.17 -9.63
C PHE A 6 -2.66 0.68 -10.64
N ASP A 7 -2.75 1.16 -11.88
CA ASP A 7 -1.76 1.02 -12.93
C ASP A 7 -0.83 2.25 -13.02
N ASP A 8 -0.98 3.22 -12.12
CA ASP A 8 -0.05 4.34 -12.04
C ASP A 8 1.17 3.92 -11.20
N PRO A 9 2.37 3.81 -11.79
CA PRO A 9 3.59 3.47 -11.05
C PRO A 9 3.94 4.54 -10.01
N ASP A 10 3.50 5.78 -10.26
CA ASP A 10 3.69 6.95 -9.40
C ASP A 10 2.65 7.02 -8.26
N LEU A 11 1.77 6.02 -8.14
CA LEU A 11 0.78 5.96 -7.07
C LEU A 11 1.49 5.85 -5.70
N PRO A 12 1.24 6.78 -4.75
CA PRO A 12 1.78 6.68 -3.41
C PRO A 12 1.29 5.43 -2.69
N LEU A 13 2.20 4.72 -2.01
CA LEU A 13 1.89 3.51 -1.27
C LEU A 13 0.86 3.76 -0.16
N SER A 14 0.87 4.95 0.46
CA SER A 14 -0.16 5.31 1.44
C SER A 14 -1.58 5.33 0.85
N ASP A 15 -1.73 5.79 -0.39
CA ASP A 15 -3.02 5.83 -1.09
C ASP A 15 -3.47 4.42 -1.51
N LEU A 16 -2.53 3.61 -1.98
CA LEU A 16 -2.74 2.19 -2.29
C LEU A 16 -3.30 1.45 -1.05
N PHE A 17 -2.60 1.51 0.09
CA PHE A 17 -3.02 0.83 1.32
C PHE A 17 -4.26 1.44 1.97
N ALA A 18 -4.49 2.75 1.82
CA ALA A 18 -5.69 3.39 2.35
C ALA A 18 -6.97 2.93 1.64
N ARG A 19 -6.87 2.59 0.35
CA ARG A 19 -8.03 2.21 -0.46
C ARG A 19 -8.17 0.72 -0.62
N ARG A 20 -7.06 -0.03 -0.64
CA ARG A 20 -7.00 -1.49 -0.79
C ARG A 20 -6.05 -2.09 0.25
N PRO A 21 -6.42 -2.14 1.54
CA PRO A 21 -5.56 -2.67 2.61
C PRO A 21 -5.08 -4.12 2.38
N GLU A 22 -5.85 -4.93 1.63
CA GLU A 22 -5.46 -6.28 1.19
C GLU A 22 -4.15 -6.32 0.38
N THR A 23 -3.82 -5.23 -0.31
CA THR A 23 -2.56 -5.14 -1.08
C THR A 23 -1.34 -5.16 -0.16
N ALA A 24 -1.49 -4.75 1.11
CA ALA A 24 -0.40 -4.80 2.09
C ALA A 24 0.15 -6.22 2.27
N VAL A 25 -0.68 -7.26 2.08
CA VAL A 25 -0.24 -8.66 2.15
C VAL A 25 0.83 -8.96 1.10
N ALA A 26 0.73 -8.44 -0.12
CA ALA A 26 1.73 -8.63 -1.18
C ALA A 26 3.11 -8.04 -0.78
N PHE A 27 3.11 -6.95 -0.01
CA PHE A 27 4.33 -6.33 0.50
C PHE A 27 4.90 -7.13 1.68
N LEU A 28 4.02 -7.57 2.60
CA LEU A 28 4.41 -8.35 3.78
C LEU A 28 4.96 -9.74 3.41
N ASP A 29 4.36 -10.41 2.42
CA ASP A 29 4.83 -11.69 1.88
C ASP A 29 6.28 -11.59 1.37
N ARG A 30 6.66 -10.41 0.86
CA ARG A 30 8.01 -10.07 0.38
C ARG A 30 8.89 -9.43 1.46
N ARG A 31 8.45 -9.42 2.72
CA ARG A 31 9.12 -8.79 3.88
C ARG A 31 9.41 -7.29 3.72
N MET A 32 8.61 -6.60 2.92
CA MET A 32 8.72 -5.15 2.73
C MET A 32 8.06 -4.40 3.90
N LEU A 33 8.64 -3.27 4.30
CA LEU A 33 8.19 -2.49 5.46
C LEU A 33 7.18 -1.38 5.09
N CYS A 34 6.86 -1.22 3.81
CA CYS A 34 6.07 -0.11 3.27
C CYS A 34 4.71 0.13 3.96
N PRO A 35 3.88 -0.89 4.30
CA PRO A 35 2.56 -0.66 4.90
C PRO A 35 2.57 0.06 6.27
N GLY A 36 3.70 0.04 6.98
CA GLY A 36 3.87 0.70 8.28
C GLY A 36 4.87 1.85 8.28
N CYS A 37 5.46 2.18 7.13
CA CYS A 37 6.54 3.13 7.05
C CYS A 37 6.01 4.58 7.03
N PRO A 38 6.54 5.51 7.86
CA PRO A 38 6.07 6.90 7.86
C PRO A 38 6.33 7.65 6.54
N ILE A 39 7.26 7.15 5.71
CA ILE A 39 7.57 7.72 4.39
C ILE A 39 6.65 7.20 3.27
N ALA A 40 5.75 6.24 3.54
CA ALA A 40 4.85 5.68 2.53
C ALA A 40 4.02 6.70 1.71
N PRO A 41 3.67 7.91 2.21
CA PRO A 41 3.03 8.95 1.40
C PRO A 41 3.89 9.57 0.32
N PHE A 42 5.21 9.40 0.41
CA PHE A 42 6.19 9.92 -0.54
C PHE A 42 6.85 8.82 -1.35
N HIS A 43 6.51 7.55 -1.07
CA HIS A 43 7.10 6.38 -1.70
C HIS A 43 6.08 5.79 -2.67
N THR A 44 6.45 5.69 -3.94
CA THR A 44 5.57 5.15 -4.99
C THR A 44 5.74 3.64 -5.16
N ILE A 45 4.91 3.02 -6.00
CA ILE A 45 5.10 1.61 -6.38
C ILE A 45 6.45 1.43 -7.08
N ALA A 46 6.79 2.34 -8.01
CA ALA A 46 8.07 2.31 -8.72
C ALA A 46 9.25 2.43 -7.76
N ASP A 47 9.21 3.38 -6.82
CA ASP A 47 10.30 3.55 -5.85
C ASP A 47 10.48 2.32 -4.96
N ALA A 48 9.38 1.66 -4.55
CA ALA A 48 9.45 0.41 -3.81
C ALA A 48 10.03 -0.73 -4.67
N CYS A 49 9.74 -0.76 -5.97
CA CYS A 49 10.34 -1.75 -6.86
C CYS A 49 11.85 -1.53 -7.00
N VAL A 50 12.29 -0.28 -7.14
CA VAL A 50 13.73 0.05 -7.18
C VAL A 50 14.43 -0.33 -5.88
N GLU A 51 13.88 0.08 -4.74
CA GLU A 51 14.48 -0.14 -3.41
C GLU A 51 14.62 -1.64 -3.08
N TYR A 52 13.64 -2.46 -3.46
CA TYR A 52 13.64 -3.90 -3.18
C TYR A 52 14.09 -4.75 -4.39
N SER A 53 14.62 -4.12 -5.44
CA SER A 53 15.08 -4.79 -6.67
C SER A 53 14.03 -5.74 -7.29
N LEU A 54 12.80 -5.26 -7.41
CA LEU A 54 11.66 -5.99 -7.97
C LEU A 54 11.41 -5.59 -9.42
N GLU A 55 10.95 -6.54 -10.22
CA GLU A 55 10.36 -6.26 -11.53
C GLU A 55 9.00 -5.57 -11.36
N GLU A 56 8.93 -4.29 -11.74
CA GLU A 56 7.76 -3.44 -11.50
C GLU A 56 6.48 -4.02 -12.11
N ALA A 57 6.56 -4.45 -13.37
CA ALA A 57 5.41 -5.01 -14.08
C ALA A 57 4.88 -6.28 -13.39
N ALA A 58 5.77 -7.19 -12.98
CA ALA A 58 5.39 -8.42 -12.30
C ALA A 58 4.79 -8.14 -10.90
N PHE A 59 5.36 -7.17 -10.18
CA PHE A 59 4.86 -6.78 -8.86
C PHE A 59 3.46 -6.14 -8.96
N ARG A 60 3.25 -5.27 -9.93
CA ARG A 60 1.94 -4.64 -10.17
C ARG A 60 0.86 -5.66 -10.53
N GLU A 61 1.18 -6.67 -11.34
CA GLU A 61 0.24 -7.75 -11.65
C GLU A 61 -0.13 -8.57 -10.40
N ASP A 62 0.82 -8.84 -9.50
CA ASP A 62 0.52 -9.49 -8.22
C ASP A 62 -0.39 -8.62 -7.33
N VAL A 63 -0.11 -7.32 -7.23
CA VAL A 63 -0.95 -6.36 -6.49
C VAL A 63 -2.38 -6.34 -7.05
N LYS A 64 -2.54 -6.32 -8.38
CA LYS A 64 -3.85 -6.42 -9.04
C LYS A 64 -4.54 -7.75 -8.76
N SER A 65 -3.80 -8.85 -8.75
CA SER A 65 -4.34 -10.17 -8.43
C SER A 65 -4.93 -10.19 -7.02
N ARG A 66 -4.26 -9.57 -6.03
CA ARG A 66 -4.80 -9.43 -4.66
C ARG A 66 -6.08 -8.61 -4.63
N ILE A 67 -6.12 -7.51 -5.38
CA ILE A 67 -7.30 -6.65 -5.55
C ILE A 67 -8.47 -7.42 -6.17
N ALA A 68 -8.22 -8.28 -7.16
CA ALA A 68 -9.24 -9.07 -7.83
C ALA A 68 -9.74 -10.24 -6.96
N ALA A 69 -8.86 -10.84 -6.16
CA ALA A 69 -9.17 -11.98 -5.29
C ALA A 69 -9.92 -11.58 -4.01
N SER A 70 -9.81 -10.32 -3.56
CA SER A 70 -10.54 -9.83 -2.40
C SER A 70 -11.90 -9.24 -2.79
N GLU A 71 -12.97 -9.74 -2.20
CA GLU A 71 -14.22 -8.97 -2.08
C GLU A 71 -13.96 -7.68 -1.29
N PRO A 72 -14.68 -6.57 -1.52
CA PRO A 72 -14.42 -5.30 -0.87
C PRO A 72 -14.60 -5.43 0.65
N VAL A 73 -13.50 -5.56 1.38
CA VAL A 73 -13.50 -5.57 2.84
C VAL A 73 -13.76 -4.13 3.30
N SER A 74 -14.85 -3.91 4.03
CA SER A 74 -15.19 -2.58 4.55
C SER A 74 -14.05 -2.11 5.45
N PRO A 75 -13.47 -0.90 5.23
CA PRO A 75 -12.31 -0.46 5.96
C PRO A 75 -12.64 -0.35 7.45
N VAL A 76 -11.91 -1.09 8.29
CA VAL A 76 -12.00 -0.94 9.75
C VAL A 76 -11.54 0.49 10.07
N PRO A 77 -12.36 1.30 10.77
CA PRO A 77 -11.98 2.67 11.10
C PRO A 77 -10.64 2.64 11.82
N ARG A 78 -9.65 3.35 11.26
CA ARG A 78 -8.33 3.53 11.87
C ARG A 78 -8.58 4.16 13.23
N SER A 79 -8.60 3.33 14.27
CA SER A 79 -8.89 3.76 15.63
C SER A 79 -8.01 4.97 15.92
N ALA A 80 -8.67 6.11 16.15
CA ALA A 80 -8.02 7.36 16.47
C ALA A 80 -7.01 7.06 17.57
N ARG A 81 -5.71 7.22 17.27
CA ARG A 81 -4.69 7.21 18.32
C ARG A 81 -5.04 8.36 19.24
N ARG A 82 -5.74 7.97 20.30
CA ARG A 82 -6.04 8.75 21.48
C ARG A 82 -4.70 9.32 21.93
N GLY A 83 -4.60 10.64 21.92
CA GLY A 83 -3.42 11.34 22.40
C GLY A 83 -3.05 10.83 23.79
N ARG A 84 -1.76 10.61 24.01
CA ARG A 84 -1.17 10.76 25.33
C ARG A 84 -0.13 11.86 25.21
N ALA A 85 -0.62 13.08 25.40
CA ALA A 85 0.17 14.12 26.04
C ALA A 85 0.59 13.62 27.44
N ASP A 86 1.72 14.14 27.92
CA ASP A 86 2.28 14.03 29.28
C ASP A 86 3.37 12.96 29.52
N ARG A 87 4.63 13.31 29.18
CA ARG A 87 5.69 13.63 30.16
C ARG A 87 6.95 14.20 29.51
#